data_AF-A0A961JNK2-F1
#
_entry.id   AF-A0A961JNK2-F1
#
_cell.length_a   1.000
_cell.length_b   1.000
_cell.length_c   1.000
_cell.angle_alpha   90.00
_cell.angle_beta   90.00
_cell.angle_gamma   90.00
#
_symmetry.space_group_name_H-M   'P 1'
#
loop_
_entity.id
_entity.type
_entity.pdbx_description
1 polymer ?
#
loop_
_entity_poly.entity_id
_entity_poly.type
_entity_poly.pdbx_seq_one_letter_code
_entity_poly.pdbx_strand_id
1 'polypeptide(L)' 'MADRAAFWNRIAEKYAASPISDEAAYQRKLALTRARMTPETEALEFGCGTGGTARLHAPHVRSYRATDFS' A
#
# COMPACT_ATOMS: atom_id res chain seq x y z
N MET A 1 -19.85 -9.99 -8.12
CA MET A 1 -18.39 -9.71 -8.04
C MET A 1 -17.97 -8.62 -9.02
N ALA A 2 -18.43 -8.65 -10.28
CA ALA A 2 -18.16 -7.61 -11.29
C ALA A 2 -18.48 -6.16 -10.84
N ASP A 3 -19.57 -5.97 -10.09
CA ASP A 3 -20.03 -4.63 -9.66
C ASP A 3 -19.03 -3.90 -8.73
N ARG A 4 -18.38 -4.64 -7.80
CA ARG A 4 -17.40 -4.04 -6.89
C ARG A 4 -16.10 -3.65 -7.60
N ALA A 5 -15.67 -4.43 -8.59
CA ALA A 5 -14.46 -4.12 -9.36
C ALA A 5 -14.70 -2.93 -10.28
N ALA A 6 -15.87 -2.87 -10.93
CA ALA A 6 -16.28 -1.73 -11.74
C ALA A 6 -16.33 -0.43 -10.92
N PHE A 7 -16.81 -0.49 -9.67
CA PHE A 7 -16.79 0.67 -8.77
C PHE A 7 -15.37 1.17 -8.48
N TRP A 8 -14.47 0.29 -8.02
CA TRP A 8 -13.09 0.66 -7.69
C TRP A 8 -12.33 1.18 -8.91
N ASN A 9 -12.46 0.51 -10.06
CA ASN A 9 -11.90 0.98 -11.32
C ASN A 9 -12.38 2.39 -11.68
N ARG A 10 -13.68 2.67 -11.52
CA ARG A 10 -14.25 3.98 -11.84
C ARG A 10 -13.72 5.10 -10.94
N ILE A 11 -13.38 4.82 -9.68
CA ILE A 11 -12.88 5.83 -8.73
C ILE A 11 -11.36 5.85 -8.60
N ALA A 12 -10.64 4.92 -9.24
CA ALA A 12 -9.20 4.70 -9.04
C ALA A 12 -8.36 5.95 -9.32
N GLU A 13 -8.62 6.66 -10.43
CA GLU A 13 -7.87 7.88 -10.78
C GLU A 13 -8.05 8.99 -9.73
N LYS A 14 -9.30 9.23 -9.31
CA LYS A 14 -9.62 10.22 -8.27
C LYS A 14 -8.99 9.85 -6.94
N TYR A 15 -9.06 8.57 -6.56
CA TYR A 15 -8.43 8.07 -5.35
C TYR A 15 -6.91 8.26 -5.39
N ALA A 16 -6.26 7.91 -6.51
CA ALA A 16 -4.83 8.04 -6.71
C ALA A 16 -4.33 9.49 -6.63
N ALA A 17 -5.16 10.46 -7.07
CA ALA A 17 -4.86 11.88 -6.99
C ALA A 17 -5.13 12.50 -5.61
N SER A 18 -5.81 11.80 -4.71
CA SER A 18 -6.18 12.33 -3.40
C SER A 18 -4.96 12.31 -2.46
N PRO A 19 -4.61 13.45 -1.81
CA PRO A 19 -3.51 13.48 -0.88
C PRO A 19 -3.82 12.68 0.39
N ILE A 20 -2.77 12.21 1.05
CA ILE A 20 -2.88 11.60 2.38
C ILE A 20 -3.32 12.70 3.35
N SER A 21 -4.48 12.51 3.98
CA SER A 21 -5.10 13.54 4.82
C SER A 21 -4.34 13.82 6.12
N ASP A 22 -3.63 12.82 6.65
CA ASP A 22 -2.77 12.93 7.83
C ASP A 22 -1.41 12.27 7.55
N GLU A 23 -0.51 13.08 7.01
CA GLU A 23 0.85 12.65 6.67
C GLU A 23 1.65 12.22 7.90
N ALA A 24 1.47 12.89 9.05
CA ALA A 24 2.21 12.58 10.26
C ALA A 24 1.82 11.19 10.81
N ALA A 25 0.54 10.87 10.82
CA ALA A 25 0.06 9.54 11.18
C ALA A 25 0.50 8.48 10.16
N TYR A 26 0.55 8.81 8.86
CA TYR A 26 1.06 7.91 7.83
C TYR A 26 2.55 7.58 8.03
N GLN A 27 3.40 8.59 8.22
CA GLN A 27 4.82 8.41 8.50
C GLN A 27 5.07 7.62 9.79
N ARG A 28 4.28 7.87 10.85
CA ARG A 28 4.34 7.08 12.08
C ARG A 28 4.02 5.61 11.83
N LYS A 29 2.99 5.32 11.02
CA LYS A 29 2.63 3.94 10.64
C LYS A 29 3.78 3.26 9.89
N LEU A 30 4.38 3.95 8.91
CA LEU A 30 5.54 3.43 8.16
C LEU A 30 6.73 3.13 9.09
N ALA A 31 7.02 3.99 10.06
CA ALA A 31 8.11 3.76 11.01
C ALA A 31 7.86 2.54 11.90
N LEU A 32 6.63 2.40 12.41
CA LEU A 32 6.24 1.27 13.27
C LEU A 32 6.30 -0.07 12.53
N THR A 33 5.88 -0.12 11.27
CA THR A 33 5.95 -1.34 10.44
C THR A 33 7.39 -1.67 10.07
N ARG A 34 8.19 -0.68 9.64
CA ARG A 34 9.62 -0.86 9.31
C ARG A 34 10.44 -1.36 10.49
N ALA A 35 10.11 -0.97 11.72
CA ALA A 35 10.79 -1.47 12.92
C ALA A 35 10.67 -3.00 13.12
N ARG A 36 9.82 -3.68 12.36
CA ARG A 36 9.65 -5.14 12.36
C ARG A 36 10.24 -5.82 11.12
N MET A 37 10.76 -5.05 10.17
CA MET A 37 11.32 -5.56 8.92
C MET A 37 12.80 -5.86 9.08
N THR A 38 13.24 -6.93 8.42
CA THR A 38 14.65 -7.29 8.25
C THR A 38 14.93 -7.48 6.76
N PRO A 39 16.21 -7.45 6.33
CA PRO A 39 16.58 -7.73 4.94
C PRO A 39 16.13 -9.12 4.43
N GLU A 40 15.74 -10.04 5.31
CA GLU A 40 15.24 -11.38 4.98
C GLU A 40 13.72 -11.46 4.89
N THR A 41 13.00 -10.43 5.34
CA THR A 41 11.54 -10.42 5.41
C THR A 41 10.90 -10.59 4.04
N GLU A 42 9.87 -11.43 3.95
CA GLU A 42 9.00 -11.54 2.77
C GLU A 42 7.63 -10.97 3.14
N ALA A 43 7.29 -9.80 2.60
CA ALA A 43 6.08 -9.07 2.95
C ALA A 43 4.94 -9.31 1.95
N LEU A 44 3.70 -9.40 2.46
CA LEU A 44 2.47 -9.44 1.68
C LEU A 44 1.52 -8.33 2.12
N GLU A 45 1.11 -7.48 1.19
CA GLU A 45 0.10 -6.43 1.39
C GLU A 45 -1.17 -6.76 0.62
N PHE A 46 -2.32 -6.64 1.31
CA PHE A 46 -3.64 -6.75 0.73
C PHE A 46 -4.29 -5.37 0.62
N GLY A 47 -4.91 -5.08 -0.52
CA GLY A 47 -5.56 -3.79 -0.75
C GLY A 47 -4.54 -2.66 -0.95
N CYS A 48 -3.51 -2.90 -1.76
CA CYS A 48 -2.40 -1.96 -1.91
C CYS A 48 -2.75 -0.69 -2.71
N GLY A 49 -3.90 -0.66 -3.39
CA GLY A 49 -4.33 0.42 -4.26
C GLY A 49 -3.23 0.79 -5.26
N THR A 50 -2.76 2.04 -5.18
CA THR A 50 -1.67 2.57 -6.02
C THR A 50 -0.27 2.01 -5.70
N GLY A 51 -0.13 1.17 -4.68
CA GLY A 51 1.12 0.57 -4.26
C GLY A 51 2.09 1.54 -3.58
N GLY A 52 1.62 2.69 -3.11
CA GLY A 52 2.45 3.73 -2.48
C GLY A 52 3.24 3.20 -1.27
N THR A 53 2.55 2.54 -0.34
CA THR A 53 3.16 1.94 0.85
C THR A 53 4.14 0.83 0.48
N ALA A 54 3.75 -0.08 -0.43
CA ALA A 54 4.62 -1.13 -0.94
C ALA A 54 5.95 -0.58 -1.47
N ARG A 55 5.92 0.48 -2.28
CA ARG A 55 7.13 1.12 -2.82
C ARG A 55 8.03 1.70 -1.72
N LEU A 56 7.44 2.25 -0.66
CA LEU A 56 8.19 2.79 0.47
C LEU A 56 8.75 1.69 1.38
N HIS A 57 8.14 0.52 1.44
CA HIS A 57 8.59 -0.60 2.26
C HIS A 57 9.54 -1.55 1.54
N ALA A 58 9.44 -1.69 0.22
CA ALA A 58 10.26 -2.60 -0.59
C ALA A 58 11.78 -2.52 -0.31
N PRO A 59 12.40 -1.34 -0.08
CA PRO A 59 13.84 -1.28 0.21
C PRO A 59 14.28 -1.88 1.55
N HIS A 60 13.34 -2.21 2.45
CA HIS A 60 13.62 -2.65 3.82
C HIS A 60 13.43 -4.15 4.03
N VAL A 61 13.05 -4.89 2.98
CA VAL A 61 12.70 -6.31 3.03
C VAL A 61 13.35 -7.06 1.87
N ARG A 62 13.38 -8.41 1.92
CA ARG A 62 13.85 -9.25 0.81
C ARG A 62 12.93 -9.14 -0.40
N SER A 63 11.64 -9.27 -0.14
CA SER A 63 10.60 -9.26 -1.17
C SER A 63 9.34 -8.62 -0.62
N TYR A 64 8.62 -7.89 -1.47
CA TYR A 64 7.36 -7.26 -1.11
C TYR A 64 6.34 -7.54 -2.22
N ARG A 65 5.34 -8.35 -1.90
CA ARG A 65 4.22 -8.63 -2.80
C ARG A 65 3.02 -7.83 -2.34
N ALA A 66 2.48 -7.02 -3.25
CA ALA A 66 1.31 -6.20 -3.00
C ALA A 66 0.22 -6.62 -3.99
N THR A 67 -1.01 -6.81 -3.50
CA THR A 67 -2.15 -7.19 -4.33
C THR A 67 -3.35 -6.35 -3.98
N ASP A 68 -4.10 -5.96 -5.01
CA ASP A 68 -5.41 -5.36 -4.89
C ASP A 68 -6.44 -6.18 -5.67
N PHE A 69 -7.72 -5.93 -5.42
CA PHE A 69 -8.83 -6.62 -6.05
C PHE A 69 -9.11 -6.13 -7.48
N SER A 70 -8.75 -4.87 -7.76
CA SER A 70 -9.04 -4.17 -9.02
C SER A 70 -7.86 -4.17 -9.99
#